data_AF-A0A817KP60-F1
#
_entry.id   AF-A0A817KP60-F1
#
_cell.length_a   1.000
_cell.length_b   1.000
_cell.length_c   1.000
_cell.angle_alpha   90.00
_cell.angle_beta   90.00
_cell.angle_gamma   90.00
#
_symmetry.space_group_name_H-M   'P 1'
#
loop_
_entity.id
_entity.type
_entity.pdbx_description
1 polymer ?
#
loop_
_entity_poly.entity_id
_entity_poly.type
_entity_poly.pdbx_seq_one_letter_code
_entity_poly.pdbx_strand_id
1 'polypeptide(L)'
;MADSEIFVQTSQLEILKIVLDEYGLQLSTPWNERYTRMFEETVVRLIEKDRIDVILFIYRQNELVRDFFNKPSDNRKNVDMITASKAGRQLFAMLLDEKSLGLWFTNKDLMFILLQKRERKLLEKLLKSSLSLLTQLDDDGNDPLLYVCLKVGDSRHRTIESLLQMGCNLLTRNLNGENFIDAIQLERNRKLLKKLVERKVIKMDHVSGTLVIFIGLFICAETLAITPPRHYPAFLLGLTPVIADWARGTIINGVAVAYLNLTLPNVDFAQNVTLRITDFSYHGLANLAGGSLLQCILITAIFMYMIDRKFIRGAVWSLLASLLSFFGLIHSSNLGVLYNKTDDGWRFTVGYAMMMLLFILCEIAQRRKWIEGPESEPDDLSSEEWHEWNRMQQLNKES
;
A
#
# COMPACT_ATOMS: atom_id res chain seq x y z
N MET A 1 -56.61 4.15 -1.81
CA MET A 1 -55.24 4.73 -1.85
C MET A 1 -54.78 4.99 -3.27
N ALA A 2 -54.94 4.06 -4.22
CA ALA A 2 -54.60 4.31 -5.63
C ALA A 2 -55.42 5.46 -6.27
N ASP A 3 -56.73 5.55 -5.99
CA ASP A 3 -57.59 6.58 -6.60
C ASP A 3 -57.29 8.01 -6.11
N SER A 4 -56.84 8.18 -4.86
CA SER A 4 -56.44 9.50 -4.35
C SER A 4 -55.12 9.96 -4.96
N GLU A 5 -54.21 9.04 -5.25
CA GLU A 5 -52.91 9.33 -5.85
C GLU A 5 -53.06 9.70 -7.32
N ILE A 6 -53.95 9.02 -8.05
CA ILE A 6 -54.34 9.35 -9.43
C ILE A 6 -55.04 10.71 -9.48
N PHE A 7 -55.94 11.01 -8.55
CA PHE A 7 -56.62 12.31 -8.50
C PHE A 7 -55.65 13.47 -8.22
N VAL A 8 -54.70 13.29 -7.29
CA VAL A 8 -53.64 14.27 -7.01
C VAL A 8 -52.75 14.47 -8.24
N GLN A 9 -52.31 13.40 -8.89
CA GLN A 9 -51.51 13.51 -10.12
C GLN A 9 -52.27 14.24 -11.23
N THR A 10 -53.53 13.90 -11.45
CA THR A 10 -54.39 14.53 -12.47
C THR A 10 -54.58 16.02 -12.17
N SER A 11 -54.82 16.39 -10.91
CA SER A 11 -54.98 17.77 -10.47
C SER A 11 -53.69 18.58 -10.64
N GLN A 12 -52.54 18.01 -10.31
CA GLN A 12 -51.24 18.65 -10.52
C GLN A 12 -50.93 18.82 -12.02
N LEU A 13 -51.35 17.87 -12.86
CA LEU A 13 -51.18 17.93 -14.32
C LEU A 13 -52.03 19.06 -14.94
N GLU A 14 -53.25 19.25 -14.46
CA GLU A 14 -54.10 20.38 -14.85
C GLU A 14 -53.55 21.72 -14.36
N ILE A 15 -53.06 21.80 -13.12
CA ILE A 15 -52.40 23.02 -12.61
C ILE A 15 -51.17 23.34 -13.45
N LEU A 16 -50.37 22.33 -13.83
CA LEU A 16 -49.20 22.56 -14.68
C LEU A 16 -49.58 23.02 -16.08
N LYS A 17 -50.64 22.47 -16.69
CA LYS A 17 -51.16 22.95 -17.97
C LYS A 17 -51.58 24.42 -17.88
N ILE A 18 -52.30 24.80 -16.83
CA ILE A 18 -52.74 26.18 -16.60
C ILE A 18 -51.54 27.11 -16.43
N VAL A 19 -50.55 26.72 -15.63
CA VAL A 19 -49.33 27.51 -15.41
C VAL A 19 -48.54 27.66 -16.72
N LEU A 20 -48.40 26.59 -17.49
CA LEU A 20 -47.69 26.63 -18.78
C LEU A 20 -48.44 27.48 -19.82
N ASP A 21 -49.77 27.40 -19.88
CA ASP A 21 -50.61 28.24 -20.75
C ASP A 21 -50.54 29.73 -20.37
N GLU A 22 -50.43 30.07 -19.09
CA GLU A 22 -50.26 31.45 -18.61
C GLU A 22 -48.91 32.06 -19.07
N TYR A 23 -47.89 31.21 -19.26
CA TYR A 23 -46.61 31.59 -19.87
C TYR A 23 -46.56 31.39 -21.40
N GLY A 24 -47.67 31.02 -22.04
CA GLY A 24 -47.78 30.80 -23.49
C GLY A 24 -47.10 29.52 -24.00
N LEU A 25 -46.88 28.54 -23.13
CA LEU A 25 -46.23 27.26 -23.42
C LEU A 25 -47.27 26.15 -23.56
N GLN A 26 -47.67 25.80 -24.77
CA GLN A 26 -48.56 24.65 -24.99
C GLN A 26 -47.77 23.33 -24.96
N LEU A 27 -48.23 22.36 -24.16
CA LEU A 27 -47.63 21.02 -24.02
C LEU A 27 -47.59 20.19 -25.34
N SER A 28 -48.33 20.61 -26.37
CA SER A 28 -48.51 19.90 -27.64
C SER A 28 -47.65 20.40 -28.81
N THR A 29 -46.84 21.45 -28.63
CA THR A 29 -46.01 21.98 -29.73
C THR A 29 -44.68 21.23 -29.85
N PRO A 30 -44.26 20.78 -31.06
CA PRO A 30 -42.92 20.23 -31.27
C PRO A 30 -41.85 21.30 -30.97
N TRP A 31 -40.72 20.89 -30.39
CA TRP A 31 -39.64 21.80 -29.99
C TRP A 31 -39.01 22.47 -31.21
N ASN A 32 -39.24 23.78 -31.37
CA ASN A 32 -38.42 24.64 -32.21
C ASN A 32 -37.34 25.30 -31.34
N GLU A 33 -36.22 25.73 -31.94
CA GLU A 33 -35.07 26.35 -31.26
C GLU A 33 -35.48 27.51 -30.31
N ARG A 34 -36.54 28.24 -30.67
CA ARG A 34 -37.14 29.30 -29.86
C ARG A 34 -37.82 28.80 -28.57
N TYR A 35 -38.52 27.67 -28.63
CA TYR A 35 -39.15 27.04 -27.46
C TYR A 35 -38.10 26.48 -26.51
N THR A 36 -36.99 25.94 -27.05
CA THR A 36 -35.87 25.47 -26.23
C THR A 36 -35.30 26.58 -25.36
N ARG A 37 -35.07 27.74 -25.96
CA ARG A 37 -34.52 28.90 -25.25
C ARG A 37 -35.46 29.46 -24.19
N MET A 38 -36.76 29.54 -24.47
CA MET A 38 -37.75 29.97 -23.48
C MET A 38 -37.83 29.01 -22.29
N PHE A 39 -37.74 27.71 -22.57
CA PHE A 39 -37.72 26.69 -21.52
C PHE A 39 -36.45 26.78 -20.68
N GLU A 40 -35.27 26.93 -21.29
CA GLU A 40 -34.00 27.19 -20.60
C GLU A 40 -34.10 28.38 -19.65
N GLU A 41 -34.60 29.52 -20.13
CA GLU A 41 -34.78 30.73 -19.30
C GLU A 41 -35.76 30.51 -18.14
N THR A 42 -36.80 29.69 -18.36
CA THR A 42 -37.78 29.35 -17.32
C THR A 42 -37.15 28.46 -16.25
N VAL A 43 -36.38 27.44 -16.64
CA VAL A 43 -35.66 26.56 -15.71
C VAL A 43 -34.63 27.36 -14.90
N VAL A 44 -33.86 28.25 -15.55
CA VAL A 44 -32.92 29.16 -14.86
C VAL A 44 -33.65 29.98 -13.79
N ARG A 45 -34.77 30.63 -14.14
CA ARG A 45 -35.57 31.44 -13.20
C ARG A 45 -36.18 30.61 -12.06
N LEU A 46 -36.59 29.38 -12.33
CA LEU A 46 -37.13 28.48 -11.29
C LEU A 46 -36.03 28.02 -10.32
N ILE A 47 -34.81 27.76 -10.83
CA ILE A 47 -33.64 27.46 -10.01
C ILE A 47 -33.26 28.67 -9.16
N GLU A 48 -33.29 29.89 -9.71
CA GLU A 48 -33.03 31.13 -8.98
C GLU A 48 -34.06 31.39 -7.88
N LYS A 49 -35.33 31.01 -8.10
CA LYS A 49 -36.44 31.17 -7.15
C LYS A 49 -36.63 29.99 -6.19
N ASP A 50 -35.73 29.00 -6.19
CA ASP A 50 -35.76 27.81 -5.32
C ASP A 50 -37.07 26.97 -5.44
N ARG A 51 -37.68 26.94 -6.64
CA ARG A 51 -38.91 26.19 -6.93
C ARG A 51 -38.61 24.79 -7.45
N ILE A 52 -37.88 24.02 -6.66
CA ILE A 52 -37.40 22.67 -7.01
C ILE A 52 -38.56 21.68 -7.18
N ASP A 53 -39.62 21.85 -6.40
CA ASP A 53 -40.88 21.12 -6.46
C ASP A 53 -41.53 21.17 -7.86
N VAL A 54 -41.57 22.36 -8.45
CA VAL A 54 -42.12 22.59 -9.79
C VAL A 54 -41.23 21.96 -10.87
N ILE A 55 -39.91 22.08 -10.73
CA ILE A 55 -38.95 21.48 -11.68
C ILE A 55 -39.05 19.95 -11.66
N LEU A 56 -39.09 19.34 -10.47
CA LEU A 56 -39.26 17.90 -10.31
C LEU A 56 -40.61 17.41 -10.85
N PHE A 57 -41.67 18.20 -10.64
CA PHE A 57 -42.99 17.88 -11.18
C PHE A 57 -42.99 17.89 -12.72
N ILE A 58 -42.47 18.97 -13.34
CA ILE A 58 -42.33 19.09 -14.80
C ILE A 58 -41.47 17.94 -15.35
N TYR A 59 -40.37 17.62 -14.67
CA TYR A 59 -39.44 16.56 -15.04
C TYR A 59 -40.10 15.16 -15.04
N ARG A 60 -40.95 14.87 -14.04
CA ARG A 60 -41.64 13.58 -13.92
C ARG A 60 -42.67 13.38 -15.04
N GLN A 61 -43.36 14.44 -15.44
CA GLN A 61 -44.50 14.36 -16.35
C GLN A 61 -44.15 14.43 -17.85
N ASN A 62 -42.95 14.92 -18.22
CA ASN A 62 -42.62 15.17 -19.63
C ASN A 62 -41.29 14.52 -20.05
N GLU A 63 -41.36 13.57 -20.97
CA GLU A 63 -40.19 12.88 -21.54
C GLU A 63 -39.22 13.85 -22.24
N LEU A 64 -39.74 14.89 -22.89
CA LEU A 64 -38.93 15.88 -23.62
C LEU A 64 -38.11 16.78 -22.69
N VAL A 65 -38.55 16.97 -21.45
CA VAL A 65 -37.78 17.68 -20.41
C VAL A 65 -36.63 16.79 -19.90
N ARG A 66 -36.83 15.46 -19.89
CA ARG A 66 -35.74 14.52 -19.63
C ARG A 66 -34.68 14.62 -20.73
N ASP A 67 -35.11 14.75 -21.98
CA ASP A 67 -34.21 14.95 -23.11
C ASP A 67 -33.42 16.26 -23.05
N PHE A 68 -34.00 17.34 -22.53
CA PHE A 68 -33.28 18.60 -22.29
C PHE A 68 -32.07 18.40 -21.37
N PHE A 69 -32.24 17.69 -20.26
CA PHE A 69 -31.11 17.35 -19.38
C PHE A 69 -30.14 16.36 -20.06
N ASN A 70 -30.63 15.47 -20.93
CA ASN A 70 -29.82 14.46 -21.61
C ASN A 70 -29.03 14.96 -22.84
N LYS A 71 -29.24 16.18 -23.34
CA LYS A 71 -28.55 16.69 -24.54
C LYS A 71 -27.04 16.87 -24.30
N PRO A 72 -26.16 16.10 -24.98
CA PRO A 72 -24.72 16.12 -24.73
C PRO A 72 -24.06 17.46 -25.06
N SER A 73 -24.60 18.21 -26.03
CA SER A 73 -24.07 19.50 -26.51
C SER A 73 -24.01 20.57 -25.42
N ASP A 74 -24.84 20.46 -24.38
CA ASP A 74 -25.00 21.48 -23.34
C ASP A 74 -24.66 20.97 -21.93
N ASN A 75 -24.07 19.77 -21.80
CA ASN A 75 -23.67 19.19 -20.52
C ASN A 75 -22.88 20.16 -19.64
N ARG A 76 -21.94 20.91 -20.23
CA ARG A 76 -21.14 21.91 -19.48
C ARG A 76 -21.98 23.08 -18.99
N LYS A 77 -22.85 23.64 -19.84
CA LYS A 77 -23.74 24.75 -19.47
C LYS A 77 -24.76 24.32 -18.42
N ASN A 78 -25.33 23.12 -18.57
CA ASN A 78 -26.29 22.54 -17.64
C ASN A 78 -25.65 22.32 -16.26
N VAL A 79 -24.45 21.75 -16.20
CA VAL A 79 -23.71 21.60 -14.94
C VAL A 79 -23.35 22.95 -14.34
N ASP A 80 -22.92 23.92 -15.15
CA ASP A 80 -22.60 25.28 -14.67
C ASP A 80 -23.82 25.97 -14.06
N MET A 81 -24.97 25.90 -14.73
CA MET A 81 -26.25 26.43 -14.26
C MET A 81 -26.68 25.78 -12.94
N ILE A 82 -26.59 24.45 -12.86
CA ILE A 82 -27.00 23.68 -11.68
C ILE A 82 -26.05 23.89 -10.50
N THR A 83 -24.75 24.02 -10.74
CA THR A 83 -23.74 24.22 -9.67
C THR A 83 -23.62 25.67 -9.21
N ALA A 84 -24.20 26.63 -9.94
CA ALA A 84 -24.15 28.06 -9.60
C ALA A 84 -24.90 28.41 -8.31
N SER A 85 -25.99 27.70 -7.97
CA SER A 85 -26.84 28.03 -6.82
C SER A 85 -26.97 26.87 -5.83
N LYS A 86 -27.35 27.18 -4.57
CA LYS A 86 -27.65 26.15 -3.56
C LYS A 86 -28.85 25.31 -3.96
N ALA A 87 -29.89 25.95 -4.51
CA ALA A 87 -31.09 25.30 -5.04
C ALA A 87 -30.75 24.32 -6.18
N GLY A 88 -29.90 24.73 -7.11
CA GLY A 88 -29.43 23.88 -8.21
C GLY A 88 -28.66 22.65 -7.72
N ARG A 89 -27.76 22.82 -6.74
CA ARG A 89 -27.07 21.67 -6.12
C ARG A 89 -28.02 20.69 -5.42
N GLN A 90 -29.08 21.20 -4.79
CA GLN A 90 -30.11 20.37 -4.16
C GLN A 90 -30.95 19.63 -5.21
N LEU A 91 -31.34 20.31 -6.28
CA LEU A 91 -32.01 19.72 -7.43
C LEU A 91 -31.15 18.59 -8.03
N PHE A 92 -29.86 18.82 -8.27
CA PHE A 92 -28.95 17.79 -8.78
C PHE A 92 -28.88 16.57 -7.88
N ALA A 93 -28.76 16.79 -6.57
CA ALA A 93 -28.73 15.72 -5.59
C ALA A 93 -30.05 14.92 -5.57
N MET A 94 -31.20 15.57 -5.73
CA MET A 94 -32.50 14.90 -5.79
C MET A 94 -32.68 14.13 -7.10
N LEU A 95 -32.27 14.71 -8.23
CA LEU A 95 -32.29 14.05 -9.54
C LEU A 95 -31.39 12.80 -9.54
N LEU A 96 -30.25 12.82 -8.85
CA LEU A 96 -29.36 11.67 -8.66
C LEU A 96 -30.02 10.46 -7.98
N ASP A 97 -31.01 10.69 -7.11
CA ASP A 97 -31.69 9.62 -6.38
C ASP A 97 -32.86 9.01 -7.17
N GLU A 98 -33.27 9.63 -8.28
CA GLU A 98 -34.35 9.16 -9.13
C GLU A 98 -33.89 8.03 -10.06
N LYS A 99 -34.43 6.82 -9.86
CA LYS A 99 -34.07 5.61 -10.63
C LYS A 99 -34.22 5.75 -12.15
N SER A 100 -35.07 6.66 -12.62
CA SER A 100 -35.31 6.90 -14.06
C SER A 100 -34.18 7.63 -14.78
N LEU A 101 -33.23 8.23 -14.05
CA LEU A 101 -32.15 9.06 -14.60
C LEU A 101 -30.84 8.32 -14.87
N GLY A 102 -30.88 6.98 -14.88
CA GLY A 102 -29.69 6.15 -15.05
C GLY A 102 -28.80 6.55 -16.24
N LEU A 103 -29.39 6.99 -17.36
CA LEU A 103 -28.65 7.33 -18.58
C LEU A 103 -27.86 8.65 -18.52
N TRP A 104 -28.41 9.69 -17.88
CA TRP A 104 -27.73 11.00 -17.78
C TRP A 104 -26.52 10.92 -16.87
N PHE A 105 -26.70 10.29 -15.71
CA PHE A 105 -25.66 10.17 -14.70
C PHE A 105 -24.60 9.13 -15.04
N THR A 106 -24.84 8.25 -16.02
CA THR A 106 -23.80 7.36 -16.56
C THR A 106 -22.90 8.01 -17.61
N ASN A 107 -23.07 9.31 -17.92
CA ASN A 107 -22.25 9.98 -18.91
C ASN A 107 -20.84 10.32 -18.37
N LYS A 108 -19.80 9.82 -19.06
CA LYS A 108 -18.39 10.12 -18.74
C LYS A 108 -18.08 11.62 -18.77
N ASP A 109 -18.71 12.38 -19.66
CA ASP A 109 -18.47 13.82 -19.82
C ASP A 109 -18.92 14.59 -18.58
N LEU A 110 -20.06 14.20 -18.00
CA LEU A 110 -20.59 14.76 -16.76
C LEU A 110 -19.60 14.55 -15.61
N MET A 111 -19.03 13.35 -15.50
CA MET A 111 -18.00 13.05 -14.50
C MET A 111 -16.76 13.93 -14.70
N PHE A 112 -16.21 14.02 -15.92
CA PHE A 112 -15.01 14.84 -16.15
C PHE A 112 -15.26 16.34 -15.93
N ILE A 113 -16.44 16.85 -16.28
CA ILE A 113 -16.85 18.23 -15.96
C ILE A 113 -16.93 18.45 -14.45
N LEU A 114 -17.54 17.52 -13.70
CA LEU A 114 -17.61 17.61 -12.23
C LEU A 114 -16.24 17.45 -11.58
N LEU A 115 -15.36 16.61 -12.15
CA LEU A 115 -13.98 16.50 -11.72
C LEU A 115 -13.29 17.84 -11.85
N GLN A 116 -13.49 18.60 -12.94
CA GLN A 116 -12.99 19.97 -13.14
C GLN A 116 -13.49 20.98 -12.09
N LYS A 117 -14.71 20.78 -11.56
CA LYS A 117 -15.35 21.67 -10.59
C LYS A 117 -14.91 21.39 -9.14
N ARG A 118 -15.13 22.35 -8.24
CA ARG A 118 -14.84 22.20 -6.79
C ARG A 118 -15.99 21.51 -6.02
N GLU A 119 -16.82 20.72 -6.69
CA GLU A 119 -18.07 20.16 -6.15
C GLU A 119 -17.91 18.69 -5.71
N ARG A 120 -17.04 18.45 -4.71
CA ARG A 120 -16.69 17.12 -4.19
C ARG A 120 -17.91 16.27 -3.81
N LYS A 121 -18.87 16.84 -3.08
CA LYS A 121 -20.01 16.08 -2.55
C LYS A 121 -20.92 15.54 -3.66
N LEU A 122 -21.09 16.31 -4.73
CA LEU A 122 -21.89 15.89 -5.88
C LEU A 122 -21.17 14.80 -6.67
N LEU A 123 -19.85 14.94 -6.84
CA LEU A 123 -19.02 13.91 -7.46
C LEU A 123 -19.05 12.60 -6.66
N GLU A 124 -18.91 12.64 -5.33
CA GLU A 124 -19.01 11.44 -4.50
C GLU A 124 -20.39 10.77 -4.60
N LYS A 125 -21.46 11.56 -4.67
CA LYS A 125 -22.82 11.04 -4.82
C LYS A 125 -23.01 10.36 -6.18
N LEU A 126 -22.51 10.98 -7.24
CA LEU A 126 -22.51 10.44 -8.60
C LEU A 126 -21.71 9.13 -8.71
N LEU A 127 -20.50 9.10 -8.17
CA LEU A 127 -19.63 7.93 -8.25
C LEU A 127 -20.17 6.77 -7.39
N LYS A 128 -20.91 7.06 -6.31
CA LYS A 128 -21.63 6.04 -5.52
C LYS A 128 -22.81 5.45 -6.27
N SER A 129 -23.54 6.25 -7.05
CA SER A 129 -24.66 5.75 -7.86
C SER A 129 -24.20 4.94 -9.07
N SER A 130 -23.04 5.26 -9.65
CA SER A 130 -22.52 4.60 -10.84
C SER A 130 -21.01 4.41 -10.77
N LEU A 131 -20.59 3.29 -10.17
CA LEU A 131 -19.17 2.92 -10.04
C LEU A 131 -18.50 2.64 -11.40
N SER A 132 -19.29 2.34 -12.43
CA SER A 132 -18.82 2.12 -13.81
C SER A 132 -18.15 3.35 -14.44
N LEU A 133 -18.37 4.54 -13.88
CA LEU A 133 -17.71 5.77 -14.33
C LEU A 133 -16.21 5.78 -13.99
N LEU A 134 -15.78 5.04 -12.97
CA LEU A 134 -14.38 5.00 -12.55
C LEU A 134 -13.45 4.36 -13.59
N THR A 135 -14.00 3.53 -14.49
CA THR A 135 -13.27 2.86 -15.57
C THR A 135 -13.36 3.61 -16.90
N GLN A 136 -14.11 4.72 -16.97
CA GLN A 136 -14.25 5.51 -18.19
C GLN A 136 -13.04 6.42 -18.39
N LEU A 137 -12.55 6.48 -19.63
CA LEU A 137 -11.38 7.27 -19.99
C LEU A 137 -11.80 8.57 -20.70
N ASP A 138 -11.00 9.62 -20.51
CA ASP A 138 -11.11 10.85 -21.29
C ASP A 138 -10.59 10.63 -22.72
N ASP A 139 -10.66 11.67 -23.55
CA ASP A 139 -10.24 11.61 -24.95
C ASP A 139 -8.72 11.36 -25.12
N ASP A 140 -7.91 11.62 -24.08
CA ASP A 140 -6.47 11.35 -24.05
C ASP A 140 -6.15 9.98 -23.39
N GLY A 141 -7.18 9.18 -23.06
CA GLY A 141 -7.03 7.89 -22.39
C GLY A 141 -6.74 7.99 -20.89
N ASN A 142 -6.91 9.15 -20.26
CA ASN A 142 -6.71 9.33 -18.84
C ASN A 142 -7.93 8.80 -18.07
N ASP A 143 -7.66 8.00 -17.04
CA ASP A 143 -8.68 7.67 -16.05
C ASP A 143 -9.03 8.90 -15.18
N PRO A 144 -10.13 8.85 -14.40
CA PRO A 144 -10.57 9.96 -13.55
C PRO A 144 -9.50 10.47 -12.58
N LEU A 145 -8.61 9.57 -12.15
CA LEU A 145 -7.57 9.83 -11.17
C LEU A 145 -6.40 10.57 -11.82
N LEU A 146 -5.90 10.07 -12.95
CA LEU A 146 -4.85 10.67 -13.76
C LEU A 146 -5.27 12.02 -14.35
N TYR A 147 -6.54 12.12 -14.77
CA TYR A 147 -7.13 13.37 -15.25
C TYR A 147 -7.00 14.52 -14.23
N VAL A 148 -7.28 14.23 -12.95
CA VAL A 148 -7.19 15.19 -11.86
C VAL A 148 -5.73 15.56 -11.54
N CYS A 149 -4.77 14.68 -11.82
CA CYS A 149 -3.35 14.96 -11.61
C CYS A 149 -2.73 15.80 -12.74
N LEU A 150 -3.18 15.62 -14.00
CA LEU A 150 -2.59 16.29 -15.17
C LEU A 150 -3.29 17.61 -15.55
N LYS A 151 -4.62 17.58 -15.70
CA LYS A 151 -5.40 18.69 -16.29
C LYS A 151 -5.90 19.71 -15.28
N VAL A 152 -5.86 19.35 -14.00
CA VAL A 152 -6.51 20.07 -12.93
C VAL A 152 -5.45 20.81 -12.10
N GLY A 153 -5.33 22.11 -12.33
CA GLY A 153 -4.21 22.92 -11.83
C GLY A 153 -4.21 23.33 -10.37
N ASP A 154 -4.98 22.66 -9.49
CA ASP A 154 -5.05 23.05 -8.08
C ASP A 154 -5.19 21.82 -7.17
N SER A 155 -4.68 21.87 -5.94
CA SER A 155 -4.42 20.71 -5.08
C SER A 155 -5.69 19.97 -4.59
N ARG A 156 -6.36 19.20 -5.45
CA ARG A 156 -7.60 18.44 -5.16
C ARG A 156 -7.34 17.14 -4.40
N HIS A 157 -6.49 17.19 -3.38
CA HIS A 157 -6.13 16.07 -2.51
C HIS A 157 -7.35 15.32 -1.95
N ARG A 158 -8.42 16.03 -1.56
CA ARG A 158 -9.67 15.42 -1.06
C ARG A 158 -10.45 14.66 -2.14
N THR A 159 -10.46 15.15 -3.37
CA THR A 159 -11.10 14.47 -4.50
C THR A 159 -10.31 13.22 -4.86
N ILE A 160 -8.99 13.32 -4.91
CA ILE A 160 -8.08 12.19 -5.14
C ILE A 160 -8.24 11.14 -4.03
N GLU A 161 -8.28 11.55 -2.77
CA GLU A 161 -8.53 10.64 -1.64
C GLU A 161 -9.85 9.91 -1.78
N SER A 162 -10.91 10.60 -2.23
CA SER A 162 -12.22 9.99 -2.46
C SER A 162 -12.17 8.98 -3.60
N LEU A 163 -11.52 9.32 -4.72
CA LEU A 163 -11.33 8.42 -5.86
C LEU A 163 -10.53 7.17 -5.48
N LEU A 164 -9.49 7.33 -4.67
CA LEU A 164 -8.67 6.22 -4.15
C LEU A 164 -9.47 5.32 -3.20
N GLN A 165 -10.28 5.90 -2.31
CA GLN A 165 -11.20 5.13 -1.44
C GLN A 165 -12.25 4.36 -2.24
N MET A 166 -12.64 4.86 -3.41
CA MET A 166 -13.61 4.22 -4.30
C MET A 166 -12.99 3.13 -5.19
N GLY A 167 -11.68 2.89 -5.08
CA GLY A 167 -11.00 1.76 -5.75
C GLY A 167 -10.51 2.06 -7.16
N CYS A 168 -10.18 3.31 -7.49
CA CYS A 168 -9.53 3.62 -8.77
C CYS A 168 -8.24 2.82 -8.99
N ASN A 169 -8.03 2.35 -10.22
CA ASN A 169 -6.85 1.59 -10.60
C ASN A 169 -5.64 2.53 -10.74
N LEU A 170 -4.57 2.26 -9.97
CA LEU A 170 -3.34 3.06 -9.95
C LEU A 170 -2.41 2.79 -11.15
N LEU A 171 -2.63 1.66 -11.83
CA LEU A 171 -1.73 1.14 -12.87
C LEU A 171 -2.24 1.41 -14.29
N THR A 172 -3.42 2.03 -14.43
CA THR A 172 -3.93 2.43 -15.74
C THR A 172 -2.97 3.41 -16.38
N ARG A 173 -2.66 3.19 -17.66
CA ARG A 173 -1.80 4.07 -18.45
C ARG A 173 -2.63 4.81 -19.48
N ASN A 174 -2.33 6.08 -19.69
CA ASN A 174 -2.93 6.87 -20.77
C ASN A 174 -2.32 6.51 -22.14
N LEU A 175 -2.80 7.18 -23.20
CA LEU A 175 -2.27 7.00 -24.56
C LEU A 175 -0.78 7.38 -24.69
N ASN A 176 -0.27 8.20 -23.77
CA ASN A 176 1.14 8.59 -23.68
C ASN A 176 1.98 7.62 -22.84
N GLY A 177 1.37 6.57 -22.27
CA GLY A 177 2.04 5.58 -21.42
C GLY A 177 2.24 6.01 -19.96
N GLU A 178 1.77 7.19 -19.56
CA GLU A 178 1.90 7.73 -18.20
C GLU A 178 0.84 7.12 -17.27
N ASN A 179 1.24 6.80 -16.04
CA ASN A 179 0.32 6.38 -14.99
C ASN A 179 0.17 7.47 -13.91
N PHE A 180 -0.69 7.22 -12.92
CA PHE A 180 -0.91 8.13 -11.79
C PHE A 180 0.36 8.43 -10.98
N ILE A 181 1.24 7.44 -10.81
CA ILE A 181 2.50 7.58 -10.08
C ILE A 181 3.43 8.55 -10.82
N ASP A 182 3.54 8.40 -12.15
CA ASP A 182 4.35 9.25 -13.02
C ASP A 182 3.84 10.70 -12.96
N ALA A 183 2.52 10.89 -13.05
CA ALA A 183 1.89 12.21 -12.99
C ALA A 183 2.07 12.91 -11.63
N ILE A 184 2.10 12.17 -10.52
CA ILE A 184 2.34 12.73 -9.18
C ILE A 184 3.79 13.15 -8.95
N GLN A 185 4.74 12.47 -9.61
CA GLN A 185 6.17 12.78 -9.49
C GLN A 185 6.57 14.08 -10.19
N LEU A 186 5.74 14.60 -11.09
CA LEU A 186 5.96 15.90 -11.74
C LEU A 186 6.11 17.04 -10.72
N GLU A 187 7.06 17.95 -10.94
CA GLU A 187 7.35 19.06 -10.00
C GLU A 187 6.12 19.90 -9.65
N ARG A 188 5.21 20.08 -10.62
CA ARG A 188 3.93 20.78 -10.46
C ARG A 188 3.07 20.19 -9.33
N ASN A 189 3.16 18.88 -9.09
CA ASN A 189 2.34 18.14 -8.14
C ASN A 189 3.03 17.90 -6.78
N ARG A 190 4.21 18.49 -6.53
CA ARG A 190 4.96 18.30 -5.27
C ARG A 190 4.17 18.65 -3.99
N LYS A 191 3.34 19.71 -4.03
CA LYS A 191 2.47 20.10 -2.91
C LYS A 191 1.37 19.07 -2.64
N LEU A 192 0.83 18.47 -3.71
CA LEU A 192 -0.19 17.43 -3.65
C LEU A 192 0.42 16.13 -3.12
N LEU A 193 1.58 15.73 -3.65
CA LEU A 193 2.33 14.56 -3.18
C LEU A 193 2.63 14.64 -1.69
N LYS A 194 3.16 15.78 -1.20
CA LYS A 194 3.45 15.97 0.23
C LYS A 194 2.21 15.75 1.11
N LYS A 195 1.06 16.31 0.73
CA LYS A 195 -0.21 16.13 1.45
C LYS A 195 -0.73 14.69 1.41
N LEU A 196 -0.54 13.98 0.31
CA LEU A 196 -0.97 12.58 0.16
C LEU A 196 -0.09 11.63 0.99
N VAL A 197 1.22 11.90 1.05
CA VAL A 197 2.18 11.17 1.91
C VAL A 197 1.90 11.44 3.39
N GLU A 198 1.71 12.70 3.80
CA GLU A 198 1.35 13.06 5.18
C GLU A 198 0.08 12.35 5.67
N ARG A 199 -0.87 12.10 4.76
CA ARG A 199 -2.14 11.41 5.04
C ARG A 199 -2.07 9.89 4.93
N LYS A 200 -0.90 9.32 4.64
CA LYS A 200 -0.68 7.88 4.40
C LYS A 200 -1.57 7.29 3.29
N VAL A 201 -2.03 8.13 2.35
CA VAL A 201 -2.89 7.72 1.24
C VAL A 201 -2.07 7.01 0.16
N ILE A 202 -0.86 7.52 -0.11
CA ILE A 202 0.12 6.84 -0.96
C ILE A 202 1.16 6.22 -0.06
N LYS A 203 1.13 4.90 -0.04
CA LYS A 203 2.16 4.04 0.53
C LYS A 203 3.36 4.05 -0.43
N MET A 204 4.38 4.84 -0.11
CA MET A 204 5.65 4.85 -0.85
C MET A 204 6.47 3.61 -0.48
N ASP A 205 5.94 2.44 -0.81
CA ASP A 205 6.51 1.15 -0.39
C ASP A 205 7.78 0.80 -1.20
N HIS A 206 7.94 1.41 -2.37
CA HIS A 206 8.98 1.04 -3.34
C HIS A 206 10.31 1.80 -3.18
N VAL A 207 10.33 2.96 -2.51
CA VAL A 207 11.57 3.76 -2.37
C VAL A 207 12.36 3.37 -1.12
N SER A 208 11.69 2.92 -0.05
CA SER A 208 12.36 2.53 1.19
C SER A 208 13.22 1.27 1.03
N GLY A 209 12.78 0.30 0.21
CA GLY A 209 13.49 -0.98 0.06
C GLY A 209 14.90 -0.84 -0.54
N THR A 210 15.02 -0.08 -1.64
CA THR A 210 16.32 0.13 -2.33
C THR A 210 17.32 0.86 -1.44
N LEU A 211 16.86 1.86 -0.68
CA LEU A 211 17.73 2.60 0.24
C LEU A 211 18.23 1.71 1.38
N VAL A 212 17.37 0.87 1.97
CA VAL A 212 17.75 -0.06 3.05
C VAL A 212 18.79 -1.07 2.57
N ILE A 213 18.64 -1.62 1.36
CA ILE A 213 19.63 -2.53 0.77
C ILE A 213 20.96 -1.80 0.56
N PHE A 214 20.94 -0.58 0.01
CA PHE A 214 22.16 0.21 -0.20
C PHE A 214 22.90 0.49 1.12
N ILE A 215 22.18 0.98 2.14
CA ILE A 215 22.75 1.27 3.46
C ILE A 215 23.28 -0.02 4.10
N GLY A 216 22.55 -1.13 4.01
CA GLY A 216 22.98 -2.43 4.54
C GLY A 216 24.28 -2.92 3.89
N LEU A 217 24.37 -2.88 2.56
CA LEU A 217 25.59 -3.24 1.84
C LEU A 217 26.77 -2.34 2.18
N PHE A 218 26.53 -1.03 2.34
CA PHE A 218 27.56 -0.08 2.75
C PHE A 218 28.09 -0.41 4.15
N ILE A 219 27.22 -0.70 5.13
CA ILE A 219 27.63 -1.10 6.48
C ILE A 219 28.42 -2.41 6.44
N CYS A 220 28.01 -3.40 5.64
CA CYS A 220 28.76 -4.65 5.47
C CYS A 220 30.16 -4.41 4.87
N ALA A 221 30.26 -3.53 3.87
CA ALA A 221 31.54 -3.17 3.25
C ALA A 221 32.49 -2.49 4.24
N GLU A 222 31.99 -1.50 4.98
CA GLU A 222 32.76 -0.81 6.04
C GLU A 222 33.18 -1.78 7.15
N THR A 223 32.28 -2.68 7.58
CA THR A 223 32.59 -3.68 8.60
C THR A 223 33.69 -4.64 8.13
N LEU A 224 33.62 -5.12 6.88
CA LEU A 224 34.67 -5.97 6.32
C LEU A 224 35.99 -5.22 6.14
N ALA A 225 35.96 -3.93 5.81
CA ALA A 225 37.16 -3.11 5.62
C ALA A 225 37.98 -2.95 6.92
N ILE A 226 37.31 -2.92 8.08
CA ILE A 226 37.97 -2.82 9.40
C ILE A 226 38.23 -4.19 10.05
N THR A 227 37.67 -5.28 9.51
CA THR A 227 37.78 -6.62 10.10
C THR A 227 38.98 -7.38 9.53
N PRO A 228 39.76 -8.10 10.36
CA PRO A 228 40.81 -8.97 9.86
C PRO A 228 40.30 -10.01 8.85
N PRO A 229 41.00 -10.27 7.72
CA PRO A 229 40.53 -11.19 6.68
C PRO A 229 40.18 -12.60 7.15
N ARG A 230 40.84 -13.07 8.23
CA ARG A 230 40.56 -14.38 8.84
C ARG A 230 39.14 -14.51 9.40
N HIS A 231 38.49 -13.41 9.76
CA HIS A 231 37.13 -13.42 10.33
C HIS A 231 36.01 -13.28 9.29
N TYR A 232 36.33 -13.09 8.01
CA TYR A 232 35.32 -13.00 6.95
C TYR A 232 34.34 -14.20 6.93
N PRO A 233 34.78 -15.45 7.14
CA PRO A 233 33.86 -16.58 7.22
C PRO A 233 32.87 -16.48 8.38
N ALA A 234 33.31 -15.99 9.55
CA ALA A 234 32.45 -15.80 10.72
C ALA A 234 31.40 -14.72 10.46
N PHE A 235 31.79 -13.62 9.82
CA PHE A 235 30.87 -12.56 9.39
C PHE A 235 29.79 -13.09 8.43
N LEU A 236 30.19 -13.84 7.40
CA LEU A 236 29.24 -14.40 6.42
C LEU A 236 28.27 -15.40 7.06
N LEU A 237 28.77 -16.28 7.93
CA LEU A 237 27.92 -17.20 8.70
C LEU A 237 26.97 -16.44 9.63
N GLY A 238 27.45 -15.36 10.22
CA GLY A 238 26.70 -14.44 11.06
C GLY A 238 25.48 -13.83 10.37
N LEU A 239 25.53 -13.59 9.06
CA LEU A 239 24.39 -13.03 8.29
C LEU A 239 23.27 -14.05 8.01
N THR A 240 23.58 -15.34 8.11
CA THR A 240 22.66 -16.43 7.74
C THR A 240 21.29 -16.37 8.44
N PRO A 241 21.18 -16.09 9.76
CA PRO A 241 19.87 -16.04 10.45
C PRO A 241 18.95 -14.94 9.94
N VAL A 242 19.49 -13.76 9.60
CA VAL A 242 18.70 -12.65 9.06
C VAL A 242 18.26 -12.93 7.62
N ILE A 243 19.09 -13.60 6.82
CA ILE A 243 18.69 -14.06 5.48
C ILE A 243 17.55 -15.10 5.60
N ALA A 244 17.64 -16.01 6.58
CA ALA A 244 16.59 -16.99 6.85
C ALA A 244 15.26 -16.34 7.27
N ASP A 245 15.31 -15.31 8.10
CA ASP A 245 14.15 -14.54 8.55
C ASP A 245 13.47 -13.79 7.39
N TRP A 246 14.26 -13.13 6.54
CA TRP A 246 13.76 -12.51 5.31
C TRP A 246 13.12 -13.53 4.36
N ALA A 247 13.77 -14.68 4.15
CA ALA A 247 13.26 -15.75 3.29
C ALA A 247 11.95 -16.32 3.84
N ARG A 248 11.87 -16.59 5.15
CA ARG A 248 10.66 -17.03 5.84
C ARG A 248 9.51 -16.04 5.63
N GLY A 249 9.76 -14.75 5.84
CA GLY A 249 8.76 -13.69 5.65
C GLY A 249 8.26 -13.59 4.21
N THR A 250 9.17 -13.69 3.24
CA THR A 250 8.83 -13.65 1.80
C THR A 250 7.96 -14.83 1.39
N ILE A 251 8.26 -16.04 1.88
CA ILE A 251 7.45 -17.23 1.63
C ILE A 251 6.05 -17.07 2.22
N ILE A 252 5.93 -16.65 3.48
CA ILE A 252 4.62 -16.44 4.14
C ILE A 252 3.78 -15.41 3.38
N ASN A 253 4.37 -14.27 3.02
CA ASN A 253 3.66 -13.20 2.33
C ASN A 253 3.22 -13.62 0.92
N GLY A 254 4.10 -14.31 0.17
CA GLY A 254 3.77 -14.83 -1.16
C GLY A 254 2.60 -15.82 -1.13
N VAL A 255 2.61 -16.72 -0.14
CA VAL A 255 1.50 -17.66 0.11
C VAL A 255 0.22 -16.89 0.46
N ALA A 256 0.27 -15.94 1.40
CA ALA A 256 -0.90 -15.16 1.82
C ALA A 256 -1.58 -14.42 0.64
N VAL A 257 -0.78 -13.82 -0.25
CA VAL A 257 -1.28 -13.13 -1.46
C VAL A 257 -1.93 -14.12 -2.43
N ALA A 258 -1.31 -15.28 -2.68
CA ALA A 258 -1.90 -16.30 -3.54
C ALA A 258 -3.26 -16.81 -3.01
N TYR A 259 -3.40 -16.95 -1.68
CA TYR A 259 -4.65 -17.36 -1.05
C TYR A 259 -5.75 -16.29 -1.11
N LEU A 260 -5.42 -15.01 -0.93
CA LEU A 260 -6.39 -13.92 -1.04
C LEU A 260 -7.07 -13.88 -2.42
N ASN A 261 -6.33 -14.28 -3.46
CA ASN A 261 -6.83 -14.35 -4.83
C ASN A 261 -7.69 -15.60 -5.13
N LEU A 262 -7.80 -16.56 -4.20
CA LEU A 262 -8.46 -17.86 -4.42
C LEU A 262 -9.81 -18.03 -3.70
N THR A 263 -10.32 -17.05 -2.94
CA THR A 263 -11.70 -17.05 -2.39
C THR A 263 -12.13 -18.38 -1.75
N LEU A 264 -11.28 -19.01 -0.92
CA LEU A 264 -11.70 -20.17 -0.13
C LEU A 264 -12.06 -19.70 1.29
N PRO A 265 -13.35 -19.53 1.62
CA PRO A 265 -13.75 -19.29 3.00
C PRO A 265 -13.47 -20.58 3.79
N ASN A 266 -12.81 -20.44 4.95
CA ASN A 266 -12.67 -21.47 6.00
C ASN A 266 -11.44 -22.39 5.97
N VAL A 267 -10.27 -21.95 5.50
CA VAL A 267 -9.01 -22.66 5.78
C VAL A 267 -8.20 -21.88 6.81
N ASP A 268 -8.05 -22.45 8.01
CA ASP A 268 -7.21 -21.88 9.07
C ASP A 268 -5.73 -21.90 8.64
N PHE A 269 -5.15 -20.70 8.45
CA PHE A 269 -3.96 -20.45 7.63
C PHE A 269 -2.64 -20.97 8.24
N ALA A 270 -2.56 -21.07 9.56
CA ALA A 270 -1.27 -21.21 10.24
C ALA A 270 -0.71 -22.65 10.26
N GLN A 271 -1.57 -23.68 10.24
CA GLN A 271 -1.13 -25.05 10.53
C GLN A 271 -1.11 -25.96 9.30
N ASN A 272 -1.97 -25.73 8.30
CA ASN A 272 -2.22 -26.70 7.22
C ASN A 272 -1.36 -26.51 5.96
N VAL A 273 -0.83 -25.33 5.70
CA VAL A 273 0.02 -25.07 4.52
C VAL A 273 1.48 -25.39 4.81
N THR A 274 1.95 -25.10 6.01
CA THR A 274 3.30 -25.41 6.49
C THR A 274 3.63 -26.90 6.40
N LEU A 275 2.62 -27.76 6.60
CA LEU A 275 2.71 -29.22 6.50
C LEU A 275 2.77 -29.74 5.05
N ARG A 276 2.48 -28.89 4.05
CA ARG A 276 2.43 -29.26 2.62
C ARG A 276 3.65 -28.80 1.82
N ILE A 277 4.57 -28.05 2.43
CA ILE A 277 5.88 -27.75 1.82
C ILE A 277 6.76 -29.00 2.03
N THR A 278 6.70 -29.95 1.10
CA THR A 278 7.35 -31.28 1.24
C THR A 278 8.80 -31.30 0.78
N ASP A 279 9.18 -30.40 -0.14
CA ASP A 279 10.50 -30.45 -0.79
C ASP A 279 11.55 -29.57 -0.09
N PHE A 280 11.12 -28.74 0.87
CA PHE A 280 11.96 -27.83 1.62
C PHE A 280 11.60 -27.86 3.11
N SER A 281 12.60 -28.00 3.99
CA SER A 281 12.38 -27.99 5.44
C SER A 281 12.08 -26.57 5.93
N TYR A 282 10.82 -26.15 5.76
CA TYR A 282 10.34 -24.87 6.26
C TYR A 282 10.53 -24.76 7.77
N HIS A 283 10.39 -25.86 8.50
CA HIS A 283 10.59 -25.90 9.94
C HIS A 283 12.05 -25.59 10.34
N GLY A 284 13.03 -26.08 9.59
CA GLY A 284 14.43 -25.71 9.79
C GLY A 284 14.68 -24.22 9.52
N LEU A 285 14.11 -23.69 8.43
CA LEU A 285 14.18 -22.27 8.12
C LEU A 285 13.51 -21.41 9.22
N ALA A 286 12.36 -21.86 9.71
CA ALA A 286 11.59 -21.20 10.76
C ALA A 286 12.38 -21.12 12.07
N ASN A 287 13.08 -22.20 12.43
CA ASN A 287 13.95 -22.22 13.60
C ASN A 287 15.22 -21.39 13.38
N LEU A 288 15.76 -21.33 12.16
CA LEU A 288 16.94 -20.50 11.88
C LEU A 288 16.61 -18.99 11.90
N ALA A 289 15.36 -18.63 11.57
CA ALA A 289 14.83 -17.27 11.61
C ALA A 289 14.46 -16.79 13.03
N GLY A 290 14.12 -17.70 13.93
CA GLY A 290 13.67 -17.37 15.28
C GLY A 290 14.74 -16.63 16.08
N GLY A 291 14.51 -15.35 16.39
CA GLY A 291 15.49 -14.52 17.10
C GLY A 291 16.70 -14.12 16.26
N SER A 292 16.54 -14.03 14.93
CA SER A 292 17.59 -13.80 13.92
C SER A 292 18.66 -12.79 14.34
N LEU A 293 18.29 -11.59 14.78
CA LEU A 293 19.23 -10.53 15.18
C LEU A 293 20.16 -10.96 16.33
N LEU A 294 19.60 -11.58 17.38
CA LEU A 294 20.37 -12.06 18.52
C LEU A 294 21.25 -13.24 18.11
N GLN A 295 20.71 -14.11 17.27
CA GLN A 295 21.43 -15.27 16.75
C GLN A 295 22.62 -14.87 15.88
N CYS A 296 22.52 -13.81 15.06
CA CYS A 296 23.63 -13.26 14.29
C CYS A 296 24.82 -12.92 15.18
N ILE A 297 24.57 -12.21 16.29
CA ILE A 297 25.61 -11.80 17.23
C ILE A 297 26.28 -13.03 17.84
N LEU A 298 25.48 -13.98 18.32
CA LEU A 298 25.98 -15.17 19.01
C LEU A 298 26.81 -16.08 18.09
N ILE A 299 26.28 -16.39 16.90
CA ILE A 299 26.98 -17.22 15.91
C ILE A 299 28.28 -16.53 15.48
N THR A 300 28.23 -15.23 15.16
CA THR A 300 29.44 -14.48 14.76
C THR A 300 30.50 -14.55 15.86
N ALA A 301 30.14 -14.29 17.12
CA ALA A 301 31.07 -14.34 18.25
C ALA A 301 31.66 -15.74 18.44
N ILE A 302 30.83 -16.79 18.42
CA ILE A 302 31.28 -18.19 18.56
C ILE A 302 32.31 -18.54 17.47
N PHE A 303 32.01 -18.21 16.20
CA PHE A 303 32.91 -18.51 15.10
C PHE A 303 34.18 -17.67 15.13
N MET A 304 34.12 -16.39 15.51
CA MET A 304 35.32 -15.57 15.69
C MET A 304 36.26 -16.16 16.75
N TYR A 305 35.75 -16.51 17.94
CA TYR A 305 36.58 -17.11 18.99
C TYR A 305 37.07 -18.52 18.65
N MET A 306 36.34 -19.25 17.81
CA MET A 306 36.82 -20.53 17.26
C MET A 306 38.00 -20.31 16.30
N ILE A 307 37.91 -19.32 15.40
CA ILE A 307 38.97 -18.96 14.46
C ILE A 307 40.22 -18.49 15.20
N ASP A 308 40.06 -17.62 16.20
CA ASP A 308 41.19 -17.11 17.00
C ASP A 308 41.72 -18.12 18.03
N ARG A 309 41.13 -19.33 18.11
CA ARG A 309 41.47 -20.38 19.08
C ARG A 309 41.42 -19.89 20.54
N LYS A 310 40.56 -18.90 20.83
CA LYS A 310 40.28 -18.36 22.17
C LYS A 310 39.12 -19.16 22.80
N PHE A 311 39.32 -20.46 23.02
CA PHE A 311 38.25 -21.43 23.23
C PHE A 311 37.41 -21.19 24.50
N ILE A 312 37.98 -20.71 25.60
CA ILE A 312 37.19 -20.34 26.80
C ILE A 312 36.14 -19.27 26.48
N ARG A 313 36.49 -18.26 25.68
CA ARG A 313 35.53 -17.22 25.26
C ARG A 313 34.44 -17.85 24.39
N GLY A 314 34.81 -18.71 23.45
CA GLY A 314 33.86 -19.49 22.63
C GLY A 314 32.90 -20.36 23.47
N ALA A 315 33.38 -20.96 24.54
CA ALA A 315 32.56 -21.75 25.47
C ALA A 315 31.53 -20.88 26.21
N VAL A 316 31.91 -19.69 26.68
CA VAL A 316 31.00 -18.74 27.34
C VAL A 316 29.89 -18.29 26.40
N TRP A 317 30.22 -17.95 25.15
CA TRP A 317 29.23 -17.55 24.15
C TRP A 317 28.31 -18.71 23.76
N SER A 318 28.83 -19.94 23.69
CA SER A 318 28.03 -21.15 23.46
C SER A 318 27.08 -21.43 24.62
N LEU A 319 27.53 -21.25 25.86
CA LEU A 319 26.66 -21.37 27.04
C LEU A 319 25.54 -20.34 27.01
N LEU A 320 25.84 -19.09 26.67
CA LEU A 320 24.84 -18.04 26.54
C LEU A 320 23.81 -18.40 25.45
N ALA A 321 24.26 -18.85 24.28
CA ALA A 321 23.37 -19.31 23.20
C ALA A 321 22.50 -20.51 23.62
N SER A 322 23.05 -21.43 24.42
CA SER A 322 22.30 -22.56 24.99
C SER A 322 21.16 -22.06 25.90
N LEU A 323 21.44 -21.14 26.83
CA LEU A 323 20.44 -20.56 27.72
C LEU A 323 19.36 -19.79 26.95
N LEU A 324 19.75 -19.00 25.95
CA LEU A 324 18.81 -18.23 25.15
C LEU A 324 17.90 -19.13 24.29
N SER A 325 18.44 -20.25 23.79
CA SER A 325 17.65 -21.28 23.09
C SER A 325 16.64 -21.94 24.02
N PHE A 326 17.02 -22.18 25.27
CA PHE A 326 16.17 -22.83 26.27
C PHE A 326 14.93 -21.99 26.63
N PHE A 327 15.09 -20.66 26.67
CA PHE A 327 13.99 -19.73 26.90
C PHE A 327 13.22 -19.35 25.62
N GLY A 328 13.64 -19.85 24.46
CA GLY A 328 13.02 -19.54 23.16
C GLY A 328 13.33 -18.15 22.62
N LEU A 329 14.35 -17.46 23.15
CA LEU A 329 14.78 -16.15 22.63
C LEU A 329 15.49 -16.27 21.28
N ILE A 330 16.12 -17.42 21.02
CA ILE A 330 16.61 -17.83 19.71
C ILE A 330 16.06 -19.21 19.36
N HIS A 331 15.99 -19.50 18.07
CA HIS A 331 15.56 -20.78 17.51
C HIS A 331 14.12 -21.24 17.80
N SER A 332 13.25 -20.35 18.27
CA SER A 332 11.84 -20.65 18.49
C SER A 332 10.95 -19.47 18.11
N SER A 333 9.68 -19.77 17.83
CA SER A 333 8.61 -18.76 17.70
C SER A 333 7.94 -18.41 19.02
N ASN A 334 8.16 -19.22 20.06
CA ASN A 334 7.47 -19.09 21.34
C ASN A 334 8.50 -18.80 22.44
N LEU A 335 8.13 -17.88 23.35
CA LEU A 335 8.90 -17.61 24.57
C LEU A 335 8.39 -18.51 25.69
N GLY A 336 9.31 -19.08 26.46
CA GLY A 336 8.97 -19.93 27.59
C GLY A 336 10.08 -20.92 27.92
N VAL A 337 9.84 -21.79 28.89
CA VAL A 337 10.78 -22.87 29.21
C VAL A 337 10.51 -24.02 28.24
N LEU A 338 11.32 -24.12 27.19
CA LEU A 338 11.08 -25.02 26.05
C LEU A 338 11.73 -26.38 26.27
N TYR A 339 11.15 -27.23 27.12
CA TYR A 339 11.67 -28.57 27.44
C TYR A 339 10.82 -29.73 26.88
N ASN A 340 9.65 -29.45 26.31
CA ASN A 340 8.78 -30.53 25.83
C ASN A 340 9.29 -31.07 24.48
N LYS A 341 8.95 -32.33 24.17
CA LYS A 341 9.33 -32.98 22.91
C LYS A 341 8.84 -32.24 21.66
N THR A 342 7.72 -31.52 21.80
CA THR A 342 7.08 -30.71 20.76
C THR A 342 7.75 -29.35 20.56
N ASP A 343 8.57 -28.92 21.50
CA ASP A 343 9.23 -27.61 21.44
C ASP A 343 10.53 -27.70 20.62
N ASP A 344 10.90 -26.58 20.01
CA ASP A 344 12.12 -26.45 19.23
C ASP A 344 13.36 -26.15 20.08
N GLY A 345 13.19 -25.36 21.14
CA GLY A 345 14.29 -24.76 21.91
C GLY A 345 15.25 -25.76 22.56
N TRP A 346 14.75 -26.88 23.09
CA TRP A 346 15.61 -27.86 23.78
C TRP A 346 16.66 -28.48 22.85
N ARG A 347 16.37 -28.67 21.56
CA ARG A 347 17.30 -29.27 20.60
C ARG A 347 18.52 -28.38 20.39
N PHE A 348 18.29 -27.08 20.25
CA PHE A 348 19.34 -26.07 20.10
C PHE A 348 20.08 -25.83 21.42
N THR A 349 19.37 -25.89 22.55
CA THR A 349 19.97 -25.86 23.89
C THR A 349 21.04 -26.95 24.03
N VAL A 350 20.69 -28.19 23.66
CA VAL A 350 21.62 -29.33 23.67
C VAL A 350 22.75 -29.13 22.67
N GLY A 351 22.45 -28.66 21.46
CA GLY A 351 23.48 -28.40 20.43
C GLY A 351 24.53 -27.39 20.88
N TYR A 352 24.11 -26.27 21.46
CA TYR A 352 25.05 -25.27 21.99
C TYR A 352 25.76 -25.73 23.27
N ALA A 353 25.12 -26.54 24.10
CA ALA A 353 25.78 -27.16 25.25
C ALA A 353 26.89 -28.15 24.81
N MET A 354 26.64 -28.93 23.74
CA MET A 354 27.66 -29.77 23.13
C MET A 354 28.80 -28.95 22.54
N MET A 355 28.49 -27.80 21.91
CA MET A 355 29.50 -26.86 21.41
C MET A 355 30.36 -26.28 22.55
N MET A 356 29.74 -25.91 23.67
CA MET A 356 30.46 -25.48 24.88
C MET A 356 31.43 -26.57 25.36
N LEU A 357 30.97 -27.83 25.44
CA LEU A 357 31.83 -28.95 25.83
C LEU A 357 32.99 -29.16 24.84
N LEU A 358 32.73 -29.04 23.53
CA LEU A 358 33.77 -29.12 22.51
C LEU A 358 34.84 -28.05 22.72
N PHE A 359 34.45 -26.80 22.97
CA PHE A 359 35.42 -25.74 23.25
C PHE A 359 36.23 -25.97 24.52
N ILE A 360 35.61 -26.51 25.58
CA ILE A 360 36.34 -26.90 26.79
C ILE A 360 37.36 -28.00 26.49
N LEU A 361 37.00 -28.99 25.66
CA LEU A 361 37.93 -30.04 25.23
C LEU A 361 39.08 -29.47 24.37
N CYS A 362 38.79 -28.53 23.47
CA CYS A 362 39.80 -27.83 22.68
C CYS A 362 40.75 -27.01 23.55
N GLU A 363 40.25 -26.32 24.58
CA GLU A 363 41.07 -25.62 25.58
C GLU A 363 42.01 -26.59 26.31
N ILE A 364 41.51 -27.75 26.74
CA ILE A 364 42.34 -28.76 27.41
C ILE A 364 43.42 -29.28 26.46
N ALA A 365 43.06 -29.56 25.20
CA ALA A 365 43.99 -29.99 24.17
C ALA A 365 45.06 -28.91 23.88
N GLN A 366 44.67 -27.64 23.86
CA GLN A 366 45.57 -26.49 23.68
C GLN A 366 46.55 -26.37 24.87
N ARG A 367 46.08 -26.53 26.11
CA ARG A 367 46.95 -26.55 27.31
C ARG A 367 47.93 -27.72 27.31
N ARG A 368 47.55 -28.85 26.72
CA ARG A 368 48.41 -30.02 26.49
C ARG A 368 49.32 -29.88 25.26
N LYS A 369 49.28 -28.73 24.57
CA LYS A 369 50.04 -28.42 23.35
C LYS A 369 49.73 -29.34 22.17
N TRP A 370 48.52 -29.89 22.11
CA TRP A 370 48.04 -30.64 20.93
C TRP A 370 47.48 -29.71 19.85
N ILE A 371 47.12 -28.48 20.22
CA ILE A 371 46.60 -27.43 19.35
C ILE A 371 47.48 -26.19 19.54
N GLU A 372 47.66 -25.44 18.46
CA GLU A 372 48.35 -24.14 18.49
C GLU A 372 47.70 -23.17 19.49
N GLY A 373 48.51 -22.23 19.98
CA GLY A 373 48.07 -21.21 20.92
C GLY A 373 46.99 -20.26 20.35
N PRO A 374 46.36 -19.44 21.21
CA PRO A 374 45.42 -18.43 20.76
C PRO A 374 46.15 -17.45 19.83
N GLU A 375 45.43 -17.01 18.82
CA GLU A 375 45.93 -16.00 17.89
C GLU A 375 46.01 -14.64 18.59
N SER A 376 47.17 -13.98 18.54
CA SER A 376 47.34 -12.62 19.08
C SER A 376 46.76 -11.60 18.09
N GLU A 377 45.92 -10.70 18.59
CA GLU A 377 45.47 -9.53 17.83
C GLU A 377 46.48 -8.39 17.98
N PRO A 378 46.61 -7.48 16.99
CA PRO A 378 47.46 -6.30 17.12
C PRO A 378 47.11 -5.43 18.33
N ASP A 379 45.84 -5.41 18.74
CA ASP A 379 45.34 -4.66 19.89
C ASP A 379 45.63 -5.35 21.24
N ASP A 380 45.95 -6.65 21.21
CA ASP A 380 46.40 -7.41 22.38
C ASP A 380 47.94 -7.29 22.56
N LEU A 381 48.66 -6.68 21.61
CA LEU A 381 50.11 -6.48 21.66
C LEU A 381 50.45 -5.26 22.52
N SER A 382 51.48 -5.38 23.35
CA SER A 382 52.12 -4.20 23.92
C SER A 382 52.66 -3.29 22.79
N SER A 383 52.88 -2.01 23.07
CA SER A 383 53.36 -1.05 22.07
C SER A 383 54.65 -1.50 21.36
N GLU A 384 55.52 -2.25 22.04
CA GLU A 384 56.73 -2.81 21.43
C GLU A 384 56.42 -3.96 20.46
N GLU A 385 55.58 -4.90 20.87
CA GLU A 385 55.18 -6.06 20.06
C GLU A 385 54.40 -5.64 18.80
N TRP A 386 53.62 -4.56 18.87
CA TRP A 386 52.94 -3.97 17.71
C TRP A 386 53.93 -3.44 16.67
N HIS A 387 54.98 -2.74 17.11
CA HIS A 387 56.02 -2.25 16.22
C HIS A 387 56.80 -3.38 15.54
N GLU A 388 56.98 -4.50 16.23
CA GLU A 388 57.65 -5.67 15.69
C GLU A 388 56.78 -6.42 14.68
N TRP A 389 55.50 -6.64 15.00
CA TRP A 389 54.53 -7.25 14.07
C TRP A 389 54.40 -6.44 12.77
N ASN A 390 54.26 -5.11 12.86
CA ASN A 390 54.16 -4.26 11.68
C ASN A 390 55.41 -4.32 10.79
N ARG A 391 56.59 -4.40 11.42
CA ARG A 391 57.86 -4.56 10.71
C ARG A 391 57.89 -5.88 9.94
N MET A 392 57.43 -6.97 10.55
CA MET A 392 57.38 -8.30 9.92
C MET A 392 56.37 -8.35 8.76
N GLN A 393 55.23 -7.67 8.87
CA GLN A 393 54.24 -7.58 7.79
C GLN A 393 54.75 -6.76 6.60
N GLN A 394 55.55 -5.72 6.84
CA GLN A 394 56.19 -4.94 5.77
C GLN A 394 57.23 -5.78 5.03
N LEU A 395 58.07 -6.53 5.75
CA LEU A 395 59.07 -7.42 5.17
C LEU A 395 58.45 -8.52 4.29
N ASN A 396 57.34 -9.13 4.71
CA ASN A 396 56.63 -10.14 3.93
C ASN A 396 55.91 -9.58 2.68
N LYS A 397 55.68 -8.27 2.60
CA LYS A 397 55.13 -7.62 1.39
C LYS A 397 56.20 -7.23 0.39
N GLU A 398 57.46 -7.14 0.83
CA GLU A 398 58.60 -6.78 0.00
C GLU A 398 59.39 -8.00 -0.52
N SER A 399 59.13 -9.20 0.03
CA SER A 399 59.60 -10.50 -0.46
C SER A 399 58.61 -11.13 -1.44
#